data_AF-A0A357MPN6-F1
#
_entry.id   AF-A0A357MPN6-F1
#
_cell.length_a   1.000
_cell.length_b   1.000
_cell.length_c   1.000
_cell.angle_alpha   90.00
_cell.angle_beta   90.00
_cell.angle_gamma   90.00
#
_symmetry.space_group_name_H-M   'P 1'
#
loop_
_entity.id
_entity.type
_entity.pdbx_description
1 polymer ?
#
loop_
_entity_poly.entity_id
_entity_poly.type
_entity_poly.pdbx_seq_one_letter_code
_entity_poly.pdbx_strand_id
1 'polypeptide(L)'
;MQSDIGDPLGMDADRAASAIVDVAVADMAGAIRLISIEKGHDPRDFALMPFGGAGPLHAVAIARELGLPRVLVPRFPGLTSALGCVMADVRHDFVQTVNQPLAGIDRAEIDAILADQRDRARAAGG
;
A
#
# COMPACT_ATOMS: atom_id res chain seq x y z
N MET A 1 26.36 6.89 -16.41
CA MET A 1 25.97 8.09 -15.59
C MET A 1 26.47 9.38 -16.23
N GLN A 2 27.79 9.65 -16.29
CA GLN A 2 28.32 10.86 -16.96
C GLN A 2 27.88 10.95 -18.43
N SER A 3 28.18 9.94 -19.23
CA SER A 3 27.85 9.91 -20.67
C SER A 3 26.35 9.93 -20.97
N ASP A 4 25.57 9.19 -20.18
CA ASP A 4 24.18 8.86 -20.54
C ASP A 4 23.17 9.89 -20.02
N ILE A 5 23.49 10.57 -18.91
CA ILE A 5 22.58 11.49 -18.20
C ILE A 5 23.26 12.85 -17.96
N GLY A 6 24.51 12.84 -17.44
CA GLY A 6 25.24 14.06 -17.11
C GLY A 6 25.49 14.97 -18.31
N ASP A 7 26.20 14.46 -19.32
CA ASP A 7 26.58 15.22 -20.52
C ASP A 7 25.35 15.77 -21.28
N PRO A 8 24.27 14.99 -21.54
CA PRO A 8 23.06 15.51 -22.18
C PRO A 8 22.34 16.63 -21.41
N LEU A 9 22.49 16.68 -20.08
CA LEU A 9 21.82 17.65 -19.21
C LEU A 9 22.74 18.77 -18.71
N GLY A 10 24.02 18.77 -19.14
CA GLY A 10 25.01 19.74 -18.67
C GLY A 10 25.34 19.61 -17.18
N MET A 11 25.34 18.38 -16.66
CA MET A 11 25.61 18.05 -15.26
C MET A 11 26.81 17.11 -15.14
N ASP A 12 27.52 17.16 -14.01
CA ASP A 12 28.44 16.09 -13.64
C ASP A 12 27.67 14.83 -13.18
N ALA A 13 28.40 13.71 -13.09
CA ALA A 13 27.84 12.41 -12.75
C ALA A 13 27.14 12.38 -11.38
N ASP A 14 27.69 13.07 -10.38
CA ASP A 14 27.15 13.08 -9.02
C ASP A 14 25.84 13.87 -8.97
N ARG A 15 25.79 15.04 -9.62
CA ARG A 15 24.58 15.85 -9.73
C ARG A 15 23.50 15.15 -10.53
N ALA A 16 23.87 14.48 -11.62
CA ALA A 16 22.96 13.64 -12.40
C ALA A 16 22.37 12.50 -11.54
N ALA A 17 23.19 11.80 -10.77
CA ALA A 17 22.73 10.73 -9.88
C ALA A 17 21.80 11.26 -8.77
N SER A 18 22.13 12.40 -8.16
CA SER A 18 21.27 13.05 -7.16
C SER A 18 19.91 13.43 -7.75
N ALA A 19 19.90 14.02 -8.95
CA ALA A 19 18.66 14.41 -9.62
C ALA A 19 17.75 13.21 -9.91
N ILE A 20 18.32 12.05 -10.26
CA ILE A 20 17.54 10.80 -10.43
C ILE A 20 16.86 10.39 -9.12
N VAL A 21 17.59 10.46 -8.00
CA VAL A 21 17.03 10.15 -6.68
C VAL A 21 15.92 11.12 -6.32
N ASP A 22 16.10 12.42 -6.57
CA ASP A 22 15.09 13.44 -6.30
C ASP A 22 13.80 13.20 -7.10
N VAL A 23 13.92 12.86 -8.39
CA VAL A 23 12.77 12.50 -9.24
C VAL A 23 12.06 11.24 -8.70
N ALA A 24 12.82 10.20 -8.34
CA ALA A 24 12.25 8.98 -7.79
C ALA A 24 11.53 9.23 -6.45
N VAL A 25 12.10 10.07 -5.58
CA VAL A 25 11.47 10.47 -4.31
C VAL A 25 10.18 11.24 -4.56
N ALA A 26 10.18 12.19 -5.48
CA ALA A 26 9.00 12.99 -5.83
C ALA A 26 7.86 12.11 -6.38
N ASP A 27 8.19 11.13 -7.23
CA ASP A 27 7.23 10.16 -7.78
C ASP A 27 6.62 9.28 -6.67
N MET A 28 7.46 8.65 -5.84
CA MET A 28 7.00 7.81 -4.73
C MET A 28 6.16 8.60 -3.72
N ALA A 29 6.56 9.82 -3.38
CA ALA A 29 5.78 10.70 -2.51
C ALA A 29 4.43 11.07 -3.16
N GLY A 30 4.44 11.39 -4.46
CA GLY A 30 3.22 11.65 -5.24
C GLY A 30 2.22 10.50 -5.17
N ALA A 31 2.69 9.26 -5.37
CA ALA A 31 1.86 8.06 -5.28
C ALA A 31 1.26 7.87 -3.87
N ILE A 32 2.06 8.02 -2.81
CA ILE A 32 1.58 7.91 -1.42
C ILE A 32 0.52 8.98 -1.13
N ARG A 33 0.76 10.23 -1.55
CA ARG A 33 -0.19 11.34 -1.37
C ARG A 33 -1.51 11.06 -2.09
N LEU A 34 -1.46 10.60 -3.33
CA LEU A 34 -2.66 10.26 -4.11
C LEU A 34 -3.51 9.21 -3.39
N ILE A 35 -2.92 8.06 -3.05
CA ILE A 35 -3.64 6.95 -2.39
C ILE A 35 -4.18 7.38 -1.02
N SER A 36 -3.45 8.22 -0.29
CA SER A 36 -3.91 8.75 1.01
C SER A 36 -5.15 9.64 0.85
N ILE A 37 -5.11 10.57 -0.10
CA ILE A 37 -6.21 11.50 -0.39
C ILE A 37 -7.44 10.75 -0.91
N GLU A 38 -7.27 9.76 -1.78
CA GLU A 38 -8.37 8.91 -2.28
C GLU A 38 -9.13 8.20 -1.15
N LYS A 39 -8.43 7.90 -0.05
CA LYS A 39 -9.01 7.31 1.17
C LYS A 39 -9.52 8.36 2.17
N GLY A 40 -9.43 9.65 1.85
CA GLY A 40 -9.82 10.75 2.74
C GLY A 40 -8.85 11.01 3.89
N HIS A 41 -7.58 10.65 3.73
CA HIS A 41 -6.55 10.78 4.75
C HIS A 41 -5.51 11.86 4.40
N ASP A 42 -5.18 12.69 5.37
CA ASP A 42 -4.00 13.57 5.30
C ASP A 42 -2.76 12.76 5.70
N PRO A 43 -1.74 12.62 4.84
CA PRO A 43 -0.51 11.90 5.19
C PRO A 43 0.13 12.36 6.51
N ARG A 44 0.04 13.67 6.85
CA ARG A 44 0.70 14.27 8.02
C ARG A 44 0.21 13.70 9.35
N ASP A 45 -0.95 13.06 9.37
CA ASP A 45 -1.51 12.41 10.56
C ASP A 45 -0.90 11.01 10.81
N PHE A 46 -0.02 10.51 9.93
CA PHE A 46 0.49 9.14 9.96
C PHE A 46 2.01 9.08 10.16
N ALA A 47 2.49 7.86 10.47
CA ALA A 47 3.90 7.52 10.38
C ALA A 47 4.15 6.71 9.10
N LEU A 48 5.29 6.94 8.45
CA LEU A 48 5.73 6.11 7.31
C LEU A 48 6.43 4.85 7.83
N MET A 49 5.93 3.69 7.43
CA MET A 49 6.58 2.40 7.71
C MET A 49 7.16 1.82 6.42
N PRO A 50 8.42 2.13 6.06
CA PRO A 50 9.04 1.58 4.87
C PRO A 50 9.40 0.10 5.07
N PHE A 51 9.11 -0.74 4.09
CA PHE A 51 9.53 -2.14 4.06
C PHE A 51 9.99 -2.54 2.65
N GLY A 52 10.44 -3.78 2.49
CA GLY A 52 11.11 -4.26 1.29
C GLY A 52 12.62 -3.97 1.32
N GLY A 53 13.35 -4.52 0.34
CA GLY A 53 14.81 -4.44 0.31
C GLY A 53 15.34 -3.01 0.16
N ALA A 54 14.65 -2.18 -0.62
CA ALA A 54 15.04 -0.79 -0.89
C ALA A 54 14.19 0.27 -0.15
N GLY A 55 13.09 -0.14 0.51
CA GLY A 55 12.14 0.80 1.11
C GLY A 55 12.78 1.82 2.06
N PRO A 56 13.62 1.40 3.02
CA PRO A 56 14.25 2.34 3.95
C PRO A 56 15.22 3.34 3.31
N LEU A 57 15.75 3.07 2.10
CA LEU A 57 16.75 3.94 1.44
C LEU A 57 16.21 5.33 1.16
N HIS A 58 14.93 5.43 0.78
CA HIS A 58 14.29 6.69 0.39
C HIS A 58 13.32 7.23 1.45
N ALA A 59 13.12 6.48 2.54
CA ALA A 59 12.05 6.74 3.49
C ALA A 59 12.10 8.13 4.14
N VAL A 60 13.29 8.59 4.53
CA VAL A 60 13.45 9.92 5.15
C VAL A 60 13.18 11.03 4.13
N ALA A 61 13.62 10.88 2.88
CA ALA A 61 13.37 11.85 1.83
C ALA A 61 11.89 11.94 1.47
N ILE A 62 11.22 10.78 1.32
CA ILE A 62 9.77 10.68 1.13
C ILE A 62 9.01 11.31 2.30
N ALA A 63 9.42 11.00 3.54
CA ALA A 63 8.78 11.55 4.73
C ALA A 63 8.87 13.07 4.78
N ARG A 64 10.03 13.65 4.43
CA ARG A 64 10.20 15.10 4.32
C ARG A 64 9.32 15.70 3.24
N GLU A 65 9.28 15.09 2.05
CA GLU A 65 8.46 15.55 0.92
C GLU A 65 6.96 15.56 1.26
N LEU A 66 6.51 14.63 2.11
CA LEU A 66 5.11 14.51 2.52
C LEU A 66 4.77 15.22 3.83
N GLY A 67 5.75 15.79 4.52
CA GLY A 67 5.54 16.39 5.85
C GLY A 67 5.18 15.35 6.93
N LEU A 68 5.61 14.10 6.77
CA LEU A 68 5.34 13.03 7.72
C LEU A 68 6.18 13.25 9.00
N PRO A 69 5.58 13.21 10.20
CA PRO A 69 6.29 13.49 11.44
C PRO A 69 7.25 12.36 11.85
N ARG A 70 7.03 11.13 11.38
CA ARG A 70 7.74 9.94 11.87
C ARG A 70 7.95 8.90 10.77
N VAL A 71 9.10 8.22 10.85
CA VAL A 71 9.43 7.03 10.07
C VAL A 71 9.68 5.88 11.04
N LEU A 72 8.99 4.75 10.85
CA LEU A 72 9.15 3.52 11.63
C LEU A 72 9.73 2.43 10.73
N VAL A 73 11.03 2.18 10.86
CA VAL A 73 11.70 1.09 10.13
C VAL A 73 11.57 -0.19 10.95
N PRO A 74 10.88 -1.24 10.45
CA PRO A 74 10.83 -2.52 11.14
C PRO A 74 12.22 -3.16 11.23
N ARG A 75 12.43 -4.04 12.22
CA ARG A 75 13.73 -4.72 12.45
C ARG A 75 14.25 -5.46 11.21
N PHE A 76 13.34 -6.06 10.43
CA PHE A 76 13.67 -6.84 9.23
C PHE A 76 12.87 -6.32 8.02
N PRO A 77 13.20 -5.13 7.49
CA PRO A 77 12.37 -4.48 6.48
C PRO A 77 12.23 -5.32 5.21
N GLY A 78 13.30 -6.00 4.79
CA GLY A 78 13.30 -6.90 3.63
C GLY A 78 12.46 -8.18 3.77
N LEU A 79 12.04 -8.56 4.98
CA LEU A 79 11.26 -9.78 5.24
C LEU A 79 9.81 -9.51 5.64
N THR A 80 9.41 -8.25 5.75
CA THR A 80 8.10 -7.85 6.31
C THR A 80 6.92 -8.50 5.59
N SER A 81 6.98 -8.66 4.26
CA SER A 81 5.91 -9.33 3.49
C SER A 81 5.79 -10.83 3.82
N ALA A 82 6.90 -11.54 3.87
CA ALA A 82 6.93 -12.96 4.22
C ALA A 82 6.46 -13.20 5.66
N LEU A 83 6.88 -12.32 6.59
CA LEU A 83 6.39 -12.35 7.97
C LEU A 83 4.87 -12.13 8.03
N GLY A 84 4.34 -11.20 7.23
CA GLY A 84 2.90 -10.97 7.12
C GLY A 84 2.13 -12.22 6.69
N CYS A 85 2.65 -12.98 5.71
CA CYS A 85 2.05 -14.24 5.28
C CYS A 85 2.03 -15.31 6.37
N VAL A 86 3.08 -15.40 7.19
CA VAL A 86 3.18 -16.39 8.26
C VAL A 86 2.32 -16.03 9.46
N MET A 87 2.16 -14.74 9.75
CA MET A 87 1.36 -14.25 10.88
C MET A 87 -0.13 -14.09 10.56
N ALA A 88 -0.51 -14.14 9.28
CA ALA A 88 -1.90 -13.96 8.88
C ALA A 88 -2.76 -15.13 9.36
N ASP A 89 -3.90 -14.81 9.98
CA ASP A 89 -4.89 -15.80 10.35
C ASP A 89 -5.49 -16.46 9.09
N VAL A 90 -5.82 -17.75 9.20
CA VAL A 90 -6.61 -18.42 8.17
C VAL A 90 -8.00 -17.80 8.15
N ARG A 91 -8.36 -17.25 7.00
CA ARG A 91 -9.65 -16.59 6.78
C ARG A 91 -10.27 -17.11 5.48
N HIS A 92 -11.56 -17.43 5.54
CA HIS A 92 -12.36 -17.76 4.37
C HIS A 92 -13.40 -16.67 4.14
N ASP A 93 -13.31 -16.00 3.00
CA ASP A 93 -14.28 -15.00 2.56
C ASP A 93 -15.27 -15.62 1.58
N PHE A 94 -16.56 -15.61 1.95
CA PHE A 94 -17.66 -16.05 1.09
C PHE A 94 -18.41 -14.82 0.59
N VAL A 95 -18.46 -14.63 -0.73
CA VAL A 95 -19.10 -13.48 -1.36
C VAL A 95 -20.07 -13.97 -2.42
N GLN A 96 -21.27 -13.40 -2.45
CA GLN A 96 -22.27 -13.65 -3.47
C GLN A 96 -22.87 -12.32 -3.96
N THR A 97 -22.85 -12.12 -5.27
CA THR A 97 -23.50 -10.98 -5.90
C THR A 97 -25.00 -11.24 -6.04
N VAL A 98 -25.83 -10.34 -5.54
CA VAL A 98 -27.28 -10.35 -5.72
C VAL A 98 -27.65 -9.19 -6.65
N ASN A 99 -27.98 -9.51 -7.91
CA ASN A 99 -28.20 -8.51 -8.95
C ASN A 99 -29.68 -8.20 -9.13
N GLN A 100 -30.23 -7.38 -8.23
CA GLN A 100 -31.62 -6.91 -8.30
C GLN A 100 -31.76 -5.49 -7.71
N PRO A 101 -32.81 -4.73 -8.07
CA PRO A 101 -33.03 -3.41 -7.48
C PRO A 101 -33.21 -3.49 -5.97
N LEU A 102 -32.62 -2.57 -5.21
CA LEU A 102 -32.73 -2.53 -3.74
C LEU A 102 -34.19 -2.54 -3.26
N ALA A 103 -35.08 -1.84 -3.97
CA ALA A 103 -36.51 -1.81 -3.66
C ALA A 103 -37.23 -3.15 -3.88
N GLY A 104 -36.64 -4.07 -4.65
CA GLY A 104 -37.18 -5.40 -4.92
C GLY A 104 -36.49 -6.52 -4.14
N ILE A 105 -35.51 -6.21 -3.28
CA ILE A 105 -34.84 -7.20 -2.46
C ILE A 105 -35.80 -7.71 -1.38
N ASP A 106 -36.01 -9.03 -1.36
CA ASP A 106 -36.67 -9.69 -0.25
C ASP A 106 -35.67 -9.95 0.88
N ARG A 107 -36.02 -9.53 2.10
CA ARG A 107 -35.22 -9.77 3.29
C ARG A 107 -35.05 -11.27 3.58
N ALA A 108 -36.07 -12.09 3.31
CA ALA A 108 -35.99 -13.53 3.56
C ALA A 108 -34.97 -14.22 2.64
N GLU A 109 -34.90 -13.79 1.38
CA GLU A 109 -33.90 -14.27 0.42
C GLU A 109 -32.47 -13.94 0.89
N ILE A 110 -32.23 -12.69 1.32
CA ILE A 110 -30.92 -12.28 1.85
C ILE A 110 -30.55 -13.05 3.11
N ASP A 111 -31.50 -13.22 4.05
CA ASP A 111 -31.28 -13.99 5.27
C ASP A 111 -30.90 -15.46 4.96
N ALA A 112 -31.50 -16.05 3.93
CA ALA A 112 -31.18 -17.40 3.45
C ALA A 112 -29.77 -17.47 2.84
N ILE A 113 -29.40 -16.51 1.99
CA ILE A 113 -28.05 -16.44 1.39
C ILE A 113 -26.98 -16.31 2.48
N LEU A 114 -27.21 -15.44 3.47
CA LEU A 114 -26.30 -15.27 4.60
C LEU A 114 -26.25 -16.50 5.52
N ALA A 115 -27.34 -17.27 5.64
CA ALA A 115 -27.33 -18.54 6.35
C ALA A 115 -26.44 -19.57 5.64
N ASP A 116 -26.60 -19.75 4.32
CA ASP A 116 -25.76 -20.65 3.52
C ASP A 116 -24.27 -20.29 3.63
N GLN A 117 -23.94 -19.00 3.48
CA GLN A 117 -22.55 -18.54 3.60
C GLN A 117 -21.95 -18.82 4.99
N ARG A 118 -22.74 -18.65 6.06
CA ARG A 118 -22.30 -18.97 7.43
C ARG A 118 -22.07 -20.47 7.62
N ASP A 119 -22.93 -21.31 7.06
CA ASP A 119 -22.79 -22.76 7.18
C ASP A 119 -21.59 -23.26 6.38
N ARG A 120 -21.35 -22.71 5.19
CA ARG A 120 -20.12 -22.96 4.41
C ARG A 120 -18.87 -22.49 5.14
N ALA A 121 -18.91 -21.33 5.81
CA ALA A 121 -17.80 -20.84 6.61
C ALA A 121 -17.49 -21.74 7.81
N ARG A 122 -18.51 -22.24 8.51
CA ARG A 122 -18.35 -23.20 9.61
C ARG A 122 -17.76 -24.53 9.13
N ALA A 123 -18.19 -25.01 7.95
CA ALA A 123 -17.67 -26.24 7.37
C ALA A 123 -16.22 -26.10 6.89
N ALA A 124 -15.80 -24.90 6.45
CA ALA A 124 -14.43 -24.63 6.00
C ALA A 124 -13.45 -24.36 7.14
N GLY A 125 -13.94 -23.93 8.32
CA GLY A 125 -13.11 -23.62 9.50
C GLY A 125 -12.82 -24.81 10.42
N GLY A 126 -13.00 -26.05 9.94
CA GLY A 126 -12.70 -27.30 10.65
C GLY A 126 -11.40 -27.95 10.21
#